data_AF-A0A8B9VCB7-F1
#
_entry.id   AF-A0A8B9VCB7-F1
#
_cell.length_a   1.000
_cell.length_b   1.000
_cell.length_c   1.000
_cell.angle_alpha   90.00
_cell.angle_beta   90.00
_cell.angle_gamma   90.00
#
_symmetry.space_group_name_H-M   'P 1'
#
loop_
_entity.id
_entity.type
_entity.pdbx_description
1 polymer ?
#
loop_
_entity_poly.entity_id
_entity_poly.type
_entity_poly.pdbx_seq_one_letter_code
_entity_poly.pdbx_strand_id
1 'polypeptide(L)'
;QHLTGQVQSREDIEAVIKFAYEERLFLLADEVYQDNVYAEGAAFHSFKKVLAQLGPPYTDTVELASFHSISKGFAGECVAPGQGGGHPWVLGFRVAGEAMGGGRGLNPAVPPFPPLFISPIISPIISPISPPQEKQAVLSALAQKAKLTQEIFNRTPGIRCNPVQGAMYAFPRIDLPPRALQAAQAQGQAPDMFFCMRLLEETGICVVPGSGFGQKEGTFHFRMTILPPADKLQVLLQKLSAFYTKFVKEFS
;
A
#
# COMPACT_ATOMS: atom_id res chain seq x y z
N GLN A 1 2.92 -0.88 -4.43
CA GLN A 1 2.61 -1.93 -3.43
C GLN A 1 2.08 -1.29 -2.14
N HIS A 2 1.03 -1.87 -1.54
CA HIS A 2 0.33 -1.27 -0.40
C HIS A 2 1.16 -1.20 0.89
N LEU A 3 1.96 -2.22 1.18
CA LEU A 3 2.68 -2.32 2.46
C LEU A 3 4.03 -1.64 2.43
N THR A 4 4.84 -1.98 1.43
CA THR A 4 6.25 -1.59 1.30
C THR A 4 6.46 -0.26 0.60
N GLY A 5 5.41 0.31 0.00
CA GLY A 5 5.48 1.54 -0.79
C GLY A 5 6.29 1.42 -2.07
N GLN A 6 6.70 0.22 -2.49
CA GLN A 6 7.49 0.02 -3.71
C GLN A 6 6.63 0.15 -4.98
N VAL A 7 7.25 0.61 -6.06
CA VAL A 7 6.68 0.67 -7.41
C VAL A 7 7.52 -0.25 -8.28
N GLN A 8 6.89 -1.27 -8.86
CA GLN A 8 7.59 -2.26 -9.69
C GLN A 8 8.04 -1.61 -11.01
N SER A 9 9.25 -1.95 -11.45
CA SER A 9 9.76 -1.55 -12.75
C SER A 9 8.97 -2.23 -13.87
N ARG A 10 9.07 -1.70 -15.09
CA ARG A 10 8.46 -2.33 -16.27
C ARG A 10 9.05 -3.72 -16.50
N GLU A 11 10.36 -3.85 -16.30
CA GLU A 11 11.13 -5.08 -16.48
C GLU A 11 10.69 -6.17 -15.49
N ASP A 12 10.46 -5.81 -14.22
CA ASP A 12 9.95 -6.74 -13.21
C ASP A 12 8.53 -7.22 -13.57
N ILE A 13 7.66 -6.30 -14.02
CA ILE A 13 6.29 -6.64 -14.44
C ILE A 13 6.31 -7.59 -15.64
N GLU A 14 7.18 -7.33 -16.61
CA GLU A 14 7.38 -8.20 -17.76
C GLU A 14 7.86 -9.60 -17.33
N ALA A 15 8.82 -9.69 -16.40
CA ALA A 15 9.30 -10.96 -15.87
C ALA A 15 8.18 -11.74 -15.16
N VAL A 16 7.34 -11.06 -14.38
CA VAL A 16 6.17 -11.68 -13.73
C VAL A 16 5.15 -12.19 -14.75
N ILE A 17 4.88 -11.43 -15.82
CA ILE A 17 3.96 -11.86 -16.89
C ILE A 17 4.50 -13.10 -17.60
N LYS A 18 5.80 -13.13 -17.93
CA LYS A 18 6.43 -14.29 -18.57
C LYS A 18 6.38 -15.52 -17.67
N PHE A 19 6.67 -15.35 -16.39
CA PHE A 19 6.54 -16.43 -15.41
C PHE A 19 5.10 -16.95 -15.30
N ALA A 20 4.11 -16.05 -15.24
CA ALA A 20 2.70 -16.45 -15.20
C ALA A 20 2.25 -17.19 -16.47
N TYR A 21 2.78 -16.81 -17.63
CA TYR A 21 2.58 -17.54 -18.89
C TYR A 21 3.15 -18.97 -18.82
N GLU A 22 4.41 -19.10 -18.38
CA GLU A 22 5.10 -20.40 -18.28
C GLU A 22 4.39 -21.35 -17.31
N GLU A 23 3.98 -20.83 -16.16
CA GLU A 23 3.34 -21.60 -15.08
C GLU A 23 1.80 -21.67 -15.20
N ARG A 24 1.22 -21.08 -16.25
CA ARG A 24 -0.24 -21.02 -16.49
C ARG A 24 -1.02 -20.47 -15.30
N LEU A 25 -0.53 -19.35 -14.76
CA LEU A 25 -1.11 -18.69 -13.60
C LEU A 25 -2.04 -17.55 -14.02
N PHE A 26 -3.16 -17.42 -13.31
CA PHE A 26 -4.04 -16.27 -13.41
C PHE A 26 -3.43 -15.07 -12.65
N LEU A 27 -3.30 -13.92 -13.32
CA LEU A 27 -2.76 -12.71 -12.72
C LEU A 27 -3.86 -11.84 -12.09
N LEU A 28 -3.69 -11.53 -10.80
CA LEU A 28 -4.50 -10.54 -10.07
C LEU A 28 -3.64 -9.30 -9.81
N ALA A 29 -3.83 -8.25 -10.61
CA ALA A 29 -3.07 -7.01 -10.52
C ALA A 29 -3.82 -5.94 -9.70
N ASP A 30 -3.50 -5.83 -8.42
CA ASP A 30 -4.04 -4.77 -7.54
C ASP A 30 -3.28 -3.45 -7.76
N GLU A 31 -3.90 -2.54 -8.52
CA GLU A 31 -3.34 -1.26 -8.97
C GLU A 31 -4.06 -0.06 -8.34
N VAL A 32 -4.65 -0.22 -7.14
CA VAL A 32 -5.43 0.85 -6.47
C VAL A 32 -4.60 2.08 -6.11
N TYR A 33 -3.27 1.98 -6.03
CA TYR A 33 -2.36 3.09 -5.75
C TYR A 33 -1.68 3.66 -7.00
N GLN A 34 -2.19 3.39 -8.20
CA GLN A 34 -1.55 3.79 -9.46
C GLN A 34 -1.28 5.30 -9.59
N ASP A 35 -2.11 6.13 -8.95
CA ASP A 35 -1.93 7.60 -8.94
C ASP A 35 -0.94 8.10 -7.88
N ASN A 36 -0.55 7.27 -6.92
CA ASN A 36 0.38 7.63 -5.85
C ASN A 36 1.78 7.11 -6.17
N VAL A 37 2.41 7.68 -7.19
CA VAL A 37 3.83 7.44 -7.51
C VAL A 37 4.55 8.77 -7.45
N TYR A 38 5.62 8.85 -6.67
CA TYR A 38 6.28 10.12 -6.40
C TYR A 38 7.78 10.02 -6.13
N ALA A 39 8.38 8.82 -6.13
CA ALA A 39 9.84 8.70 -6.19
C ALA A 39 10.37 9.09 -7.58
N GLU A 40 11.54 9.73 -7.58
CA GLU A 40 12.25 10.06 -8.80
C GLU A 40 12.64 8.78 -9.57
N GLY A 41 12.40 8.78 -10.88
CA GLY A 41 12.63 7.62 -11.74
C GLY A 41 11.61 6.49 -11.63
N ALA A 42 10.68 6.55 -10.66
CA ALA A 42 9.59 5.58 -10.56
C ALA A 42 8.41 6.02 -11.44
N ALA A 43 7.83 5.07 -12.18
CA ALA A 43 6.65 5.29 -13.00
C ALA A 43 5.67 4.13 -12.82
N PHE A 44 4.37 4.45 -12.84
CA PHE A 44 3.35 3.40 -12.88
C PHE A 44 3.27 2.80 -14.29
N HIS A 45 3.38 1.48 -14.36
CA HIS A 45 3.12 0.68 -15.55
C HIS A 45 2.00 -0.31 -15.20
N SER A 46 0.85 -0.23 -15.88
CA SER A 46 -0.20 -1.21 -15.65
C SER A 46 0.19 -2.56 -16.26
N PHE A 47 -0.16 -3.64 -15.57
CA PHE A 47 0.01 -5.01 -16.08
C PHE A 47 -0.67 -5.18 -17.43
N LYS A 48 -1.85 -4.57 -17.62
CA LYS A 48 -2.56 -4.57 -18.90
C LYS A 48 -1.76 -3.94 -20.04
N LYS A 49 -1.11 -2.79 -19.79
CA LYS A 49 -0.30 -2.11 -20.81
C LYS A 49 0.94 -2.94 -21.16
N VAL A 50 1.63 -3.49 -20.16
CA VAL A 50 2.83 -4.30 -20.38
C VAL A 50 2.49 -5.60 -21.12
N LEU A 51 1.43 -6.29 -20.70
CA LEU A 51 0.93 -7.50 -21.37
C LEU A 51 0.63 -7.24 -22.85
N ALA A 52 -0.13 -6.18 -23.15
CA ALA A 52 -0.45 -5.82 -24.54
C ALA A 52 0.78 -5.51 -25.40
N GLN A 53 1.82 -4.92 -24.79
CA GLN A 53 3.09 -4.61 -25.47
C GLN A 53 3.96 -5.83 -25.74
N LEU A 54 3.84 -6.90 -24.93
CA LEU A 54 4.54 -8.15 -25.16
C LEU A 54 4.00 -8.92 -26.38
N GLY A 55 2.72 -8.74 -26.70
CA GLY A 55 2.09 -9.36 -27.85
C GLY A 55 1.92 -10.88 -27.73
N PRO A 56 1.45 -11.55 -28.79
CA PRO A 56 1.36 -13.00 -28.84
C PRO A 56 2.73 -13.68 -28.64
N PRO A 57 2.81 -14.83 -27.94
CA PRO A 57 1.68 -15.61 -27.42
C PRO A 57 1.15 -15.15 -26.05
N TYR A 58 1.78 -14.17 -25.40
CA TYR A 58 1.44 -13.75 -24.05
C TYR A 58 0.04 -13.15 -23.95
N THR A 59 -0.27 -12.17 -24.81
CA THR A 59 -1.57 -11.48 -24.81
C THR A 59 -2.75 -12.42 -25.03
N ASP A 60 -2.56 -13.49 -25.80
CA ASP A 60 -3.62 -14.44 -26.17
C ASP A 60 -3.84 -15.52 -25.10
N THR A 61 -2.89 -15.69 -24.19
CA THR A 61 -2.85 -16.84 -23.26
C THR A 61 -2.95 -16.42 -21.79
N VAL A 62 -2.33 -15.32 -21.40
CA VAL A 62 -2.26 -14.91 -19.99
C VAL A 62 -3.60 -14.32 -19.54
N GLU A 63 -4.22 -14.96 -18.57
CA GLU A 63 -5.42 -14.45 -17.92
C GLU A 63 -5.05 -13.37 -16.88
N LEU A 64 -5.68 -12.20 -16.97
CA LEU A 64 -5.40 -11.04 -16.12
C LEU A 64 -6.69 -10.39 -15.63
N ALA A 65 -6.77 -10.11 -14.32
CA ALA A 65 -7.72 -9.17 -13.74
C ALA A 65 -6.97 -8.02 -13.04
N SER A 66 -7.11 -6.81 -13.58
CA SER A 66 -6.61 -5.58 -12.94
C SER A 66 -7.68 -4.92 -12.08
N PHE A 67 -7.31 -4.40 -10.91
CA PHE A 67 -8.19 -3.73 -9.95
C PHE A 67 -7.80 -2.26 -9.75
N HIS A 68 -8.81 -1.40 -9.59
CA HIS A 68 -8.65 0.00 -9.23
C HIS A 68 -9.76 0.45 -8.27
N SER A 69 -9.55 1.56 -7.56
CA SER A 69 -10.47 2.08 -6.54
C SER A 69 -10.35 3.59 -6.40
N ILE A 70 -11.48 4.26 -6.15
CA ILE A 70 -11.54 5.70 -5.85
C ILE A 70 -11.22 6.02 -4.37
N SER A 71 -11.18 5.01 -3.50
CA SER A 71 -10.93 5.23 -2.06
C SER A 71 -9.46 5.55 -1.77
N LYS A 72 -8.57 5.35 -2.73
CA LYS A 72 -7.12 5.59 -2.67
C LYS A 72 -6.76 6.59 -3.76
N GLY A 73 -5.67 7.33 -3.59
CA GLY A 73 -5.34 8.40 -4.53
C GLY A 73 -5.12 9.74 -3.84
N PHE A 74 -4.72 10.74 -4.63
CA PHE A 74 -4.82 12.15 -4.23
C PHE A 74 -6.29 12.58 -4.07
N ALA A 75 -7.21 11.98 -4.82
CA ALA A 75 -8.65 12.20 -4.75
C ALA A 75 -9.36 11.26 -3.76
N GLY A 76 -8.59 10.50 -2.95
CA GLY A 76 -9.12 9.40 -2.15
C GLY A 76 -10.17 9.85 -1.13
N GLU A 77 -11.45 9.66 -1.46
CA GLU A 77 -12.57 9.79 -0.53
C GLU A 77 -12.68 8.48 0.26
N CYS A 78 -11.85 8.34 1.30
CA CYS A 78 -12.08 7.32 2.31
C CYS A 78 -13.27 7.75 3.16
N VAL A 79 -14.46 7.25 2.81
CA VAL A 79 -15.69 7.48 3.56
C VAL A 79 -15.59 6.77 4.92
N ALA A 80 -15.40 7.56 5.99
CA ALA A 80 -15.61 7.09 7.35
C ALA A 80 -17.12 7.02 7.63
N PRO A 81 -17.65 5.95 8.24
CA PRO A 81 -19.06 5.93 8.62
C PRO A 81 -19.25 6.95 9.76
N GLY A 82 -19.91 8.08 9.49
CA GLY A 82 -20.18 9.05 10.56
C GLY A 82 -20.66 10.46 10.19
N GLN A 83 -20.71 10.86 8.92
CA GLN A 83 -21.32 12.16 8.57
C GLN A 83 -22.60 11.95 7.78
N GLY A 84 -23.73 12.25 8.44
CA GLY A 84 -25.07 12.13 7.88
C GLY A 84 -25.25 13.05 6.67
N GLY A 85 -25.48 12.43 5.52
CA GLY A 85 -25.78 13.12 4.27
C GLY A 85 -25.87 12.08 3.16
N GLY A 86 -27.07 11.58 2.91
CA GLY A 86 -27.32 10.47 1.99
C GLY A 86 -26.91 10.79 0.55
N HIS A 87 -25.78 10.23 0.13
CA HIS A 87 -25.50 9.93 -1.26
C HIS A 87 -25.06 8.45 -1.35
N PRO A 88 -25.67 7.63 -2.21
CA PRO A 88 -25.40 6.21 -2.24
C PRO A 88 -23.97 5.92 -2.74
N TRP A 89 -23.16 5.41 -1.82
CA TRP A 89 -22.14 4.37 -1.96
C TRP A 89 -21.65 4.06 -3.39
N VAL A 90 -20.48 4.58 -3.78
CA VAL A 90 -19.81 4.14 -5.01
C VAL A 90 -18.47 3.49 -4.64
N LEU A 91 -18.47 2.17 -4.51
CA LEU A 91 -17.24 1.37 -4.52
C LEU A 91 -17.01 0.94 -5.97
N GLY A 92 -16.34 1.78 -6.74
CA GLY A 92 -16.02 1.48 -8.13
C GLY A 92 -14.89 0.45 -8.22
N PHE A 93 -15.22 -0.83 -8.36
CA PHE A 93 -14.27 -1.83 -8.83
C PHE A 93 -14.31 -1.86 -10.35
N ARG A 94 -13.17 -1.61 -11.00
CA ARG A 94 -12.99 -1.95 -12.41
C ARG A 94 -12.19 -3.24 -12.45
N VAL A 95 -12.83 -4.33 -12.87
CA VAL A 95 -12.15 -5.56 -13.31
C VAL A 95 -11.96 -5.42 -14.82
N ALA A 96 -10.71 -5.27 -15.27
CA ALA A 96 -10.38 -5.41 -16.67
C ALA A 96 -9.78 -6.80 -16.88
N GLY A 97 -10.60 -7.74 -17.36
CA GLY A 97 -10.16 -9.07 -17.77
C GLY A 97 -11.06 -9.61 -18.87
N GLU A 98 -10.48 -10.13 -19.94
CA GLU A 98 -11.17 -11.02 -20.89
C GLU A 98 -11.19 -12.42 -20.26
N ALA A 99 -12.06 -12.62 -19.26
CA ALA A 99 -12.35 -13.96 -18.78
C ALA A 99 -13.28 -14.64 -19.80
N MET A 100 -12.70 -15.52 -20.62
CA MET A 100 -13.46 -16.37 -21.53
C MET A 100 -14.20 -17.44 -20.70
N GLY A 101 -15.45 -17.13 -20.33
CA GLY A 101 -16.46 -18.15 -19.99
C GLY A 101 -16.54 -18.60 -18.52
N GLY A 102 -17.76 -18.51 -17.97
CA GLY A 102 -18.25 -19.50 -17.00
C GLY A 102 -18.01 -19.23 -15.51
N GLY A 103 -18.56 -18.14 -14.98
CA GLY A 103 -18.54 -17.88 -13.53
C GLY A 103 -19.74 -17.11 -13.00
N ARG A 104 -20.96 -17.45 -13.44
CA ARG A 104 -22.18 -16.96 -12.76
C ARG A 104 -22.43 -17.84 -11.53
N GLY A 105 -22.15 -17.30 -10.35
CA GLY A 105 -22.67 -17.82 -9.10
C GLY A 105 -21.69 -17.65 -7.96
N LEU A 106 -22.05 -16.78 -7.01
CA LEU A 106 -21.88 -16.91 -5.55
C LEU A 106 -21.94 -15.51 -4.89
N ASN A 107 -23.11 -14.86 -4.95
CA ASN A 107 -23.66 -14.02 -3.88
C ASN A 107 -24.98 -13.37 -4.31
N PRO A 108 -26.13 -13.65 -3.68
CA PRO A 108 -27.38 -12.94 -3.93
C PRO A 108 -27.40 -11.52 -3.34
N ALA A 109 -26.35 -11.10 -2.61
CA ALA A 109 -26.26 -9.79 -1.96
C ALA A 109 -25.49 -8.71 -2.75
N VAL A 110 -24.92 -9.06 -3.91
CA VAL A 110 -24.28 -8.08 -4.80
C VAL A 110 -25.26 -7.88 -5.98
N PRO A 111 -25.87 -6.69 -6.15
CA PRO A 111 -26.73 -6.46 -7.31
C PRO A 111 -25.91 -6.73 -8.58
N PRO A 112 -26.46 -7.46 -9.57
CA PRO A 112 -25.78 -7.68 -10.83
C PRO A 112 -25.76 -6.34 -11.57
N PHE A 113 -24.72 -5.52 -11.34
CA PHE A 113 -24.50 -4.33 -12.14
C PHE A 113 -24.02 -4.79 -13.53
N PRO A 114 -24.80 -4.58 -14.60
CA PRO A 114 -24.35 -4.93 -15.94
C PRO A 114 -23.12 -4.08 -16.31
N PRO A 115 -22.16 -4.61 -17.08
CA PRO A 115 -21.00 -3.84 -17.54
C PRO A 115 -21.37 -2.63 -18.42
N LEU A 116 -22.64 -2.45 -18.79
CA LEU A 116 -23.13 -1.29 -19.55
C LEU A 116 -23.35 -0.01 -18.72
N PHE A 117 -23.40 -0.06 -17.38
CA PHE A 117 -23.61 1.16 -16.58
C PHE A 117 -22.32 1.85 -16.13
N ILE A 118 -21.16 1.25 -16.40
CA ILE A 118 -19.86 1.79 -16.01
C ILE A 118 -19.37 2.87 -17.00
N SER A 119 -19.88 2.92 -18.23
CA SER A 119 -19.34 3.82 -19.26
C SER A 119 -19.88 5.27 -19.24
N PRO A 120 -21.19 5.54 -19.11
CA PRO A 120 -21.67 6.94 -19.22
C PRO A 120 -21.70 7.71 -17.89
N ILE A 121 -21.66 7.03 -16.73
CA ILE A 121 -21.61 7.68 -15.41
C ILE A 121 -20.17 8.04 -15.02
N ILE A 122 -19.17 7.33 -15.55
CA ILE A 122 -17.75 7.58 -15.28
C ILE A 122 -17.19 8.67 -16.20
N SER A 123 -17.77 8.87 -17.39
CA SER A 123 -17.26 9.88 -18.33
C SER A 123 -17.29 11.34 -17.82
N PRO A 124 -18.23 11.78 -16.97
CA PRO A 124 -18.19 13.10 -16.35
C PRO A 124 -17.39 13.12 -15.03
N ILE A 125 -17.28 11.98 -14.31
CA ILE A 125 -16.56 11.85 -13.03
C ILE A 125 -15.03 11.78 -13.26
N ILE A 126 -14.58 11.26 -14.41
CA ILE A 126 -13.21 11.40 -14.91
C ILE A 126 -13.08 12.66 -15.79
N SER A 127 -13.75 13.75 -15.44
CA SER A 127 -13.10 15.04 -15.62
C SER A 127 -11.88 15.04 -14.68
N PRO A 128 -10.75 15.70 -14.97
CA PRO A 128 -9.67 15.79 -13.99
C PRO A 128 -10.25 16.43 -12.72
N ILE A 129 -10.58 15.61 -11.71
CA ILE A 129 -11.25 16.00 -10.46
C ILE A 129 -10.45 17.09 -9.74
N SER A 130 -9.17 17.22 -10.07
CA SER A 130 -8.31 18.31 -9.64
C SER A 130 -7.49 18.84 -10.82
N PRO A 131 -7.29 20.16 -10.91
CA PRO A 131 -6.30 20.74 -11.81
C PRO A 131 -4.96 20.01 -11.70
N PRO A 132 -4.21 19.80 -12.81
CA PRO A 132 -2.90 19.12 -12.78
C PRO A 132 -1.94 19.66 -11.71
N GLN A 133 -2.07 20.95 -11.39
CA GLN A 133 -1.30 21.65 -10.37
C GLN A 133 -1.59 21.14 -8.95
N GLU A 134 -2.86 20.92 -8.59
CA GLU A 134 -3.24 20.40 -7.27
C GLU A 134 -2.76 18.96 -7.08
N LYS A 135 -2.94 18.11 -8.10
CA LYS A 135 -2.40 16.74 -8.09
C LYS A 135 -0.88 16.75 -7.87
N GLN A 136 -0.16 17.59 -8.62
CA GLN A 136 1.29 17.70 -8.49
C GLN A 136 1.71 18.21 -7.11
N ALA A 137 0.99 19.17 -6.53
CA ALA A 137 1.25 19.69 -5.19
C ALA A 137 1.07 18.60 -4.12
N VAL A 138 -0.01 17.83 -4.19
CA VAL A 138 -0.28 16.72 -3.27
C VAL A 138 0.80 15.63 -3.39
N LEU A 139 1.15 15.22 -4.60
CA LEU A 139 2.19 14.22 -4.82
C LEU A 139 3.57 14.69 -4.37
N SER A 140 3.91 15.96 -4.59
CA SER A 140 5.14 16.58 -4.09
C SER A 140 5.20 16.58 -2.56
N ALA A 141 4.09 16.93 -1.90
CA ALA A 141 4.00 16.88 -0.44
C ALA A 141 4.14 15.43 0.10
N LEU A 142 3.57 14.44 -0.59
CA LEU A 142 3.75 13.03 -0.24
C LEU A 142 5.20 12.57 -0.44
N ALA A 143 5.88 12.96 -1.53
CA ALA A 143 7.30 12.68 -1.74
C ALA A 143 8.17 13.25 -0.63
N GLN A 144 7.94 14.51 -0.24
CA GLN A 144 8.69 15.15 0.85
C GLN A 144 8.51 14.39 2.17
N LYS A 145 7.27 14.00 2.51
CA LYS A 145 6.97 13.22 3.71
C LYS A 145 7.55 11.81 3.69
N ALA A 146 7.53 11.15 2.52
CA ALA A 146 8.16 9.86 2.30
C ALA A 146 9.67 9.91 2.53
N LYS A 147 10.34 10.90 1.92
CA LYS A 147 11.78 11.14 2.09
C LYS A 147 12.14 11.43 3.54
N LEU A 148 11.39 12.32 4.21
CA LEU A 148 11.57 12.65 5.62
C LEU A 148 11.46 11.41 6.52
N THR A 149 10.46 10.55 6.27
CA THR A 149 10.26 9.29 7.00
C THR A 149 11.45 8.35 6.85
N GLN A 150 11.88 8.15 5.60
CA GLN A 150 13.04 7.30 5.30
C GLN A 150 14.32 7.83 5.98
N GLU A 151 14.58 9.13 5.89
CA GLU A 151 15.79 9.76 6.43
C GLU A 151 15.85 9.68 7.95
N ILE A 152 14.75 9.99 8.66
CA ILE A 152 14.74 9.95 10.12
C ILE A 152 14.92 8.52 10.62
N PHE A 153 14.22 7.56 10.05
CA PHE A 153 14.36 6.16 10.49
C PHE A 153 15.73 5.58 10.18
N ASN A 154 16.29 5.82 8.99
CA ASN A 154 17.62 5.29 8.67
C ASN A 154 18.76 5.96 9.47
N ARG A 155 18.52 7.11 10.11
CA ARG A 155 19.46 7.71 11.07
C ARG A 155 19.41 7.08 12.46
N THR A 156 18.34 6.37 12.78
CA THR A 156 18.15 5.71 14.08
C THR A 156 18.79 4.31 14.04
N PRO A 157 19.87 4.04 14.79
CA PRO A 157 20.56 2.75 14.74
C PRO A 157 19.63 1.58 15.07
N GLY A 158 19.57 0.58 14.20
CA GLY A 158 18.69 -0.59 14.35
C GLY A 158 17.29 -0.43 13.75
N ILE A 159 16.97 0.73 13.16
CA ILE A 159 15.83 0.89 12.26
C ILE A 159 16.34 0.99 10.82
N ARG A 160 15.74 0.22 9.90
CA ARG A 160 15.99 0.31 8.46
C ARG A 160 14.69 0.52 7.73
N CYS A 161 14.58 1.62 6.99
CA CYS A 161 13.43 1.95 6.17
C CYS A 161 13.82 2.00 4.69
N ASN A 162 13.18 1.16 3.88
CA ASN A 162 13.33 1.21 2.42
C ASN A 162 12.71 2.53 1.88
N PRO A 163 13.14 2.97 0.68
CA PRO A 163 12.50 4.09 0.00
C PRO A 163 11.02 3.83 -0.21
N VAL A 164 10.18 4.81 0.13
CA VAL A 164 8.75 4.77 -0.16
C VAL A 164 8.56 5.44 -1.52
N GLN A 165 8.36 4.64 -2.56
CA GLN A 165 8.27 5.10 -3.96
C GLN A 165 6.85 5.55 -4.35
N GLY A 166 5.86 5.05 -3.63
CA GLY A 166 4.46 5.31 -3.86
C GLY A 166 3.56 4.86 -2.70
N ALA A 167 2.26 4.84 -2.96
CA ALA A 167 1.22 4.61 -1.94
C ALA A 167 1.31 5.62 -0.77
N MET A 168 0.99 5.20 0.45
CA MET A 168 0.88 6.08 1.63
C MET A 168 1.51 5.49 2.89
N TYR A 169 2.31 4.42 2.77
CA TYR A 169 2.83 3.67 3.90
C TYR A 169 4.32 3.40 3.79
N ALA A 170 4.98 3.42 4.94
CA ALA A 170 6.32 2.91 5.13
C ALA A 170 6.26 1.60 5.94
N PHE A 171 7.22 0.72 5.70
CA PHE A 171 7.36 -0.57 6.39
C PHE A 171 8.78 -0.76 6.93
N PRO A 172 9.21 0.08 7.89
CA PRO A 172 10.52 -0.04 8.50
C PRO A 172 10.71 -1.39 9.18
N ARG A 173 11.91 -1.94 9.02
CA ARG A 173 12.44 -3.04 9.81
C ARG A 173 13.05 -2.49 11.09
N ILE A 174 12.83 -3.18 12.20
CA ILE A 174 13.46 -2.91 13.48
C ILE A 174 14.23 -4.14 13.96
N ASP A 175 15.39 -3.90 14.57
CA ASP A 175 16.17 -4.96 15.21
C ASP A 175 15.81 -4.99 16.71
N LEU A 176 15.22 -6.09 17.16
CA LEU A 176 14.77 -6.25 18.55
C LEU A 176 15.79 -7.05 19.37
N PRO A 177 16.19 -6.59 20.57
CA PRO A 177 17.10 -7.32 21.43
C PRO A 177 16.56 -8.68 21.89
N PRO A 178 17.42 -9.68 22.19
CA PRO A 178 16.98 -11.01 22.64
C PRO A 178 16.06 -10.99 23.87
N ARG A 179 16.28 -10.09 24.84
CA ARG A 179 15.40 -9.99 26.02
C ARG A 179 14.01 -9.48 25.66
N ALA A 180 13.88 -8.61 24.65
CA ALA A 180 12.57 -8.19 24.14
C ALA A 180 11.85 -9.35 23.47
N LEU A 181 12.56 -10.22 22.75
CA LEU A 181 11.97 -11.43 22.15
C LEU A 181 11.45 -12.39 23.24
N GLN A 182 12.24 -12.60 24.30
CA GLN A 182 11.84 -13.43 25.43
C GLN A 182 10.65 -12.83 26.19
N ALA A 183 10.62 -11.52 26.40
CA ALA A 183 9.51 -10.83 27.04
C ALA A 183 8.21 -10.96 26.22
N ALA A 184 8.30 -10.79 24.89
CA ALA A 184 7.17 -11.00 23.99
C ALA A 184 6.66 -12.45 24.06
N GLN A 185 7.58 -13.43 24.04
CA GLN A 185 7.25 -14.84 24.15
C GLN A 185 6.58 -15.18 25.49
N ALA A 186 7.06 -14.62 26.60
CA ALA A 186 6.46 -14.81 27.92
C ALA A 186 5.01 -14.29 28.01
N GLN A 187 4.66 -13.30 27.17
CA GLN A 187 3.30 -12.76 27.05
C GLN A 187 2.48 -13.45 25.94
N GLY A 188 3.03 -14.45 25.26
CA GLY A 188 2.37 -15.12 24.13
C GLY A 188 2.16 -14.20 22.92
N GLN A 189 2.99 -13.16 22.75
CA GLN A 189 2.88 -12.18 21.68
C GLN A 189 3.99 -12.34 20.64
N ALA A 190 3.69 -11.95 19.39
CA ALA A 190 4.73 -11.73 18.40
C ALA A 190 5.65 -10.56 18.84
N PRO A 191 6.97 -10.61 18.59
CA PRO A 191 7.89 -9.57 19.06
C PRO A 191 7.58 -8.15 18.56
N ASP A 192 7.11 -8.02 17.32
CA ASP A 192 6.69 -6.73 16.77
C ASP A 192 5.37 -6.23 17.36
N MET A 193 4.43 -7.13 17.68
CA MET A 193 3.21 -6.79 18.42
C MET A 193 3.57 -6.25 19.80
N PHE A 194 4.46 -6.93 20.51
CA PHE A 194 4.95 -6.47 21.81
C PHE A 194 5.56 -5.06 21.73
N PHE A 195 6.44 -4.82 20.75
CA PHE A 195 7.00 -3.49 20.50
C PHE A 195 5.91 -2.44 20.19
N CYS A 196 4.96 -2.76 19.30
CA CYS A 196 3.90 -1.82 18.90
C CYS A 196 2.97 -1.46 20.06
N MET A 197 2.65 -2.43 20.93
CA MET A 197 1.84 -2.20 22.13
C MET A 197 2.57 -1.30 23.13
N ARG A 198 3.86 -1.56 23.38
CA ARG A 198 4.68 -0.70 24.24
C ARG A 198 4.80 0.72 23.70
N LEU A 199 4.96 0.88 22.38
CA LEU A 199 4.97 2.18 21.72
C LEU A 199 3.64 2.91 21.94
N LEU A 200 2.52 2.22 21.76
CA LEU A 200 1.18 2.78 21.95
C LEU A 200 0.96 3.23 23.40
N GLU A 201 1.29 2.38 24.37
CA GLU A 201 1.11 2.65 25.80
C GLU A 201 1.94 3.85 26.28
N GLU A 202 3.19 3.96 25.83
CA GLU A 202 4.10 5.01 26.32
C GLU A 202 3.98 6.34 25.57
N THR A 203 3.61 6.30 24.29
CA THR A 203 3.66 7.50 23.43
C THR A 203 2.31 7.91 22.84
N GLY A 204 1.31 7.03 22.89
CA GLY A 204 0.03 7.18 22.19
C GLY A 204 0.12 6.95 20.68
N ILE A 205 1.28 6.55 20.15
CA ILE A 205 1.47 6.31 18.71
C ILE A 205 1.00 4.88 18.37
N CYS A 206 -0.09 4.78 17.62
CA CYS A 206 -0.62 3.51 17.13
C CYS A 206 -0.07 3.19 15.73
N VAL A 207 0.67 2.08 15.62
CA VAL A 207 1.16 1.51 14.35
C VAL A 207 0.72 0.05 14.26
N VAL A 208 0.75 -0.52 13.05
CA VAL A 208 0.33 -1.92 12.85
C VAL A 208 1.56 -2.82 12.83
N PRO A 209 1.62 -3.89 13.64
CA PRO A 209 2.78 -4.80 13.66
C PRO A 209 2.94 -5.57 12.35
N GLY A 210 4.17 -5.90 11.99
CA GLY A 210 4.54 -6.62 10.77
C GLY A 210 3.97 -8.04 10.70
N SER A 211 3.75 -8.68 11.85
CA SER A 211 3.19 -10.01 12.02
C SER A 211 1.79 -10.14 11.41
N GLY A 212 1.02 -9.05 11.32
CA GLY A 212 -0.28 -9.03 10.64
C GLY A 212 -0.21 -9.10 9.11
N PHE A 213 0.96 -8.94 8.51
CA PHE A 213 1.15 -8.86 7.06
C PHE A 213 1.94 -10.02 6.46
N GLY A 214 2.53 -10.87 7.30
CA GLY A 214 3.57 -11.81 6.88
C GLY A 214 4.91 -11.10 6.66
N GLN A 215 5.97 -11.68 7.19
CA GLN A 215 7.34 -11.16 7.07
C GLN A 215 8.33 -12.33 7.16
N LYS A 216 9.57 -12.10 6.73
CA LYS A 216 10.62 -13.11 6.83
C LYS A 216 10.85 -13.49 8.29
N GLU A 217 11.02 -14.78 8.57
CA GLU A 217 11.34 -15.26 9.91
C GLU A 217 12.61 -14.59 10.46
N GLY A 218 12.58 -14.23 11.75
CA GLY A 218 13.67 -13.49 12.41
C GLY A 218 13.76 -12.01 12.02
N THR A 219 12.80 -11.48 11.27
CA THR A 219 12.70 -10.04 10.98
C THR A 219 11.43 -9.46 11.57
N PHE A 220 11.49 -8.20 12.00
CA PHE A 220 10.40 -7.52 12.68
C PHE A 220 10.17 -6.17 12.04
N HIS A 221 8.92 -5.83 11.78
CA HIS A 221 8.53 -4.60 11.11
C HIS A 221 7.31 -3.99 11.78
N PHE A 222 7.00 -2.75 11.41
CA PHE A 222 5.70 -2.16 11.64
C PHE A 222 5.30 -1.33 10.42
N ARG A 223 4.01 -1.21 10.15
CA ARG A 223 3.48 -0.33 9.11
C ARG A 223 3.09 1.00 9.73
N MET A 224 3.58 2.09 9.12
CA MET A 224 3.15 3.44 9.46
C MET A 224 2.66 4.21 8.24
N THR A 225 1.90 5.27 8.48
CA THR A 225 1.39 6.17 7.42
C THR A 225 2.23 7.44 7.31
N ILE A 226 2.38 7.94 6.09
CA ILE A 226 2.98 9.27 5.80
C ILE A 226 1.91 10.35 5.62
N LEU A 227 0.65 10.07 5.95
CA LEU A 227 -0.47 10.99 5.79
C LEU A 227 -0.43 12.23 6.69
N PRO A 228 0.07 12.20 7.95
CA PRO A 228 0.07 13.39 8.80
C PRO A 228 0.72 14.61 8.12
N PRO A 229 0.31 15.84 8.48
CA PRO A 229 1.01 17.06 8.09
C PRO A 229 2.50 16.98 8.43
N ALA A 230 3.36 17.63 7.64
CA ALA A 230 4.82 17.45 7.72
C ALA A 230 5.40 17.80 9.10
N ASP A 231 4.92 18.87 9.71
CA ASP A 231 5.27 19.32 11.07
C ASP A 231 4.93 18.25 12.13
N LYS A 232 3.71 17.69 12.06
CA LYS A 232 3.28 16.62 12.97
C LYS A 232 4.00 15.30 12.69
N LEU A 233 4.24 14.99 11.43
CA LEU A 233 4.97 13.79 11.02
C LEU A 233 6.40 13.82 11.57
N GLN A 234 7.09 14.95 11.47
CA GLN A 234 8.44 15.09 12.01
C GLN A 234 8.48 14.82 13.53
N VAL A 235 7.55 15.43 14.29
CA VAL A 235 7.45 15.21 15.74
C VAL A 235 7.15 13.74 16.06
N LEU A 236 6.24 13.11 15.32
CA LEU A 236 5.88 11.71 15.49
C LEU A 236 7.09 10.79 15.24
N LEU A 237 7.82 11.00 14.14
CA LEU A 237 8.99 10.19 13.77
C LEU A 237 10.12 10.32 14.79
N GLN A 238 10.33 11.52 15.32
CA GLN A 238 11.31 11.77 16.38
C GLN A 238 10.92 11.08 17.69
N LYS A 239 9.64 11.18 18.09
CA LYS A 239 9.12 10.48 19.29
C LYS A 239 9.26 8.97 19.16
N LEU A 240 8.92 8.40 18.01
CA LEU A 240 9.06 6.97 17.74
C LEU A 240 10.54 6.54 17.81
N SER A 241 11.44 7.29 17.18
CA SER A 241 12.89 6.99 17.19
C SER A 241 13.48 7.06 18.61
N ALA A 242 13.06 8.05 19.40
CA ALA A 242 13.46 8.18 20.80
C ALA A 242 12.93 7.03 21.66
N PHE A 243 11.65 6.67 21.48
CA PHE A 243 11.05 5.49 22.13
C PHE A 243 11.82 4.22 21.77
N TYR A 244 12.08 3.97 20.48
CA TYR A 244 12.82 2.79 20.03
C TYR A 244 14.20 2.72 20.70
N THR A 245 14.93 3.83 20.74
CA THR A 245 16.25 3.90 21.40
C THR A 245 16.16 3.58 22.90
N LYS A 246 15.13 4.08 23.58
CA LYS A 246 14.86 3.76 24.99
C LYS A 246 14.51 2.28 25.16
N PHE A 247 13.62 1.76 24.33
CA PHE A 247 13.18 0.36 24.34
C PHE A 247 14.36 -0.58 24.14
N VAL A 248 15.23 -0.33 23.16
CA VAL A 248 16.43 -1.13 22.94
C VAL A 248 17.32 -1.13 24.18
N LYS A 249 17.56 0.02 24.81
CA LYS A 249 18.36 0.12 26.04
C LYS A 249 17.76 -0.65 27.22
N GLU A 250 16.42 -0.65 27.36
CA GLU A 250 15.71 -1.38 28.41
C GLU A 250 15.88 -2.91 28.25
N PHE A 251 15.90 -3.40 27.02
CA PHE A 251 15.99 -4.83 26.69
C PHE A 251 17.38 -5.29 26.22
N SER A 252 18.40 -4.42 26.28
CA SER A 252 19.79 -4.77 25.98
C SER A 252 20.42 -5.62 27.08
#